data_AF-A0A7J2JGX8-F1
#
_entry.id   AF-A0A7J2JGX8-F1
#
_cell.length_a   1.000
_cell.length_b   1.000
_cell.length_c   1.000
_cell.angle_alpha   90.00
_cell.angle_beta   90.00
_cell.angle_gamma   90.00
#
_symmetry.space_group_name_H-M   'P 1'
#
loop_
_entity.id
_entity.type
_entity.pdbx_description
1 polymer ?
#
loop_
_entity_poly.entity_id
_entity_poly.type
_entity_poly.pdbx_seq_one_letter_code
_entity_poly.pdbx_strand_id
1 'polypeptide(L)' 'MKLRDLPERELLLPGHAACPGCPMALSLKILLKVLGPKTILVIPACC' A
#
# COMPACT_ATOMS: atom_id res chain seq x y z
N MET A 1 5.88 12.95 -11.64
CA MET A 1 5.02 12.91 -10.44
C MET A 1 5.86 13.31 -9.24
N LYS A 2 5.35 14.15 -8.33
CA LYS A 2 6.04 14.54 -7.09
C LYS A 2 5.37 13.82 -5.91
N LEU A 3 6.06 13.67 -4.78
CA LEU A 3 5.48 13.02 -3.59
C LEU A 3 4.18 13.68 -3.12
N ARG A 4 4.05 14.99 -3.28
CA ARG A 4 2.86 15.78 -2.91
C ARG A 4 1.64 15.52 -3.81
N ASP A 5 1.86 14.85 -4.94
CA ASP A 5 0.85 14.53 -5.95
C ASP A 5 0.14 13.20 -5.64
N LEU A 6 0.64 12.42 -4.67
CA LEU A 6 -0.01 11.16 -4.27
C LEU A 6 -1.34 11.46 -3.56
N PRO A 7 -2.39 10.68 -3.84
CA PRO A 7 -3.67 10.85 -3.17
C PRO A 7 -3.54 10.63 -1.67
N GLU A 8 -4.28 11.43 -0.91
CA GLU A 8 -4.35 11.34 0.56
C GLU A 8 -5.02 10.04 1.00
N ARG A 9 -6.01 9.58 0.22
CA ARG A 9 -6.75 8.34 0.44
C ARG A 9 -5.81 7.13 0.49
N GLU A 10 -5.91 6.38 1.58
CA GLU A 10 -5.22 5.09 1.74
C GLU A 10 -6.18 3.93 1.48
N LEU A 11 -5.70 2.95 0.72
CA LEU A 11 -6.42 1.68 0.51
C LEU A 11 -5.82 0.53 1.32
N LEU A 12 -4.60 0.70 1.82
CA LEU A 12 -4.03 -0.16 2.86
C LEU A 12 -4.49 0.39 4.22
N LEU A 13 -5.38 -0.33 4.90
CA LEU A 13 -5.91 0.09 6.19
C LEU A 13 -4.90 -0.15 7.33
N PRO A 14 -4.91 0.67 8.39
CA PRO A 14 -4.11 0.41 9.58
C PRO A 14 -4.55 -0.89 10.28
N GLY A 15 -3.65 -1.49 11.06
CA GLY A 15 -3.93 -2.74 11.81
C GLY A 15 -3.44 -4.02 11.14
N HIS A 16 -2.52 -3.93 10.18
CA HIS A 16 -1.85 -5.11 9.61
C HIS A 16 -0.76 -5.64 10.55
N ALA A 17 -0.49 -6.94 10.50
CA ALA A 17 0.49 -7.62 11.37
C ALA A 17 1.96 -7.48 10.91
N ALA A 18 2.27 -6.48 10.08
CA ALA A 18 3.64 -6.34 9.58
C ALA A 18 4.53 -5.66 10.64
N CYS A 19 5.82 -6.00 10.63
CA CYS A 19 6.81 -5.40 11.52
C CYS A 19 6.85 -3.86 11.40
N PRO A 20 7.23 -3.15 12.47
CA PRO A 20 7.49 -1.71 12.39
C PRO A 20 8.56 -1.43 11.33
N GLY A 21 8.24 -0.59 10.34
CA GLY A 21 9.14 -0.30 9.23
C GLY A 21 9.19 -1.37 8.14
N CYS A 22 8.23 -2.31 8.09
CA CYS A 22 8.18 -3.33 7.05
C CYS A 22 8.14 -2.67 5.64
N PRO A 23 9.11 -2.98 4.76
CA PRO A 23 9.16 -2.38 3.43
C PRO A 23 7.99 -2.84 2.56
N MET A 24 7.49 -4.07 2.74
CA MET A 24 6.38 -4.60 1.93
C MET A 24 5.08 -3.86 2.19
N ALA A 25 4.75 -3.60 3.47
CA ALA A 25 3.58 -2.81 3.84
C ALA A 25 3.69 -1.36 3.32
N LEU A 26 4.88 -0.74 3.44
CA LEU A 26 5.11 0.62 2.93
C LEU A 26 4.99 0.69 1.40
N SER A 27 5.58 -0.28 0.69
CA SER A 27 5.48 -0.40 -0.76
C SER A 27 4.04 -0.62 -1.21
N LEU A 28 3.27 -1.49 -0.54
CA LEU A 28 1.86 -1.72 -0.85
C LEU A 28 1.01 -0.46 -0.63
N LYS A 29 1.26 0.30 0.44
CA LYS A 29 0.61 1.59 0.70
C LYS A 29 0.82 2.58 -0.45
N ILE A 30 2.06 2.70 -0.94
CA ILE A 30 2.39 3.57 -2.08
C ILE A 30 1.78 3.02 -3.38
N LEU A 31 1.93 1.72 -3.63
CA LEU A 31 1.42 1.05 -4.84
C LEU A 31 -0.09 1.25 -4.99
N LEU A 32 -0.86 1.02 -3.92
CA LEU A 32 -2.31 1.16 -3.96
C LEU A 32 -2.75 2.63 -4.12
N LYS A 33 -1.95 3.60 -3.65
CA LYS A 33 -2.20 5.02 -3.94
C LYS A 33 -2.04 5.34 -5.43
N VAL A 34 -1.10 4.68 -6.12
CA VAL A 34 -0.85 4.90 -7.55
C VAL A 34 -1.90 4.17 -8.41
N LEU A 35 -2.22 2.91 -8.07
CA LEU A 35 -3.16 2.09 -8.85
C LEU A 35 -4.62 2.46 -8.60
N GLY A 36 -4.95 2.92 -7.39
CA GLY A 36 -6.29 3.35 -7.02
C GLY A 36 -7.29 2.20 -6.78
N PRO A 37 -8.58 2.53 -6.60
CA PRO A 37 -9.59 1.59 -6.09
C PRO A 37 -10.02 0.51 -7.10
N LYS A 38 -9.70 0.66 -8.39
CA LYS A 38 -10.04 -0.30 -9.44
C LYS A 38 -8.87 -1.28 -9.66
N THR A 39 -8.41 -1.89 -8.57
CA THR A 39 -7.24 -2.77 -8.56
C THR A 39 -7.58 -4.09 -7.89
N ILE A 40 -7.21 -5.21 -8.52
CA ILE A 40 -7.27 -6.55 -7.91
C ILE A 40 -5.87 -6.89 -7.40
N LEU A 41 -5.74 -7.18 -6.11
CA LEU A 41 -4.48 -7.56 -5.49
C LEU A 41 -4.46 -9.07 -5.26
N VAL A 42 -3.46 -9.76 -5.81
CA VAL A 42 -3.24 -11.20 -5.61
C VAL A 42 -1.98 -11.36 -4.77
N ILE A 43 -2.13 -11.81 -3.53
CA ILE A 43 -1.03 -12.01 -2.59
C ILE A 43 -0.80 -13.52 -2.42
N PRO A 44 0.30 -14.10 -2.94
CA PRO A 44 0.66 -15.48 -2.64
C PRO A 44 1.13 -15.60 -1.17
N ALA A 45 1.35 -16.83 -0.69
CA ALA A 45 1.85 -17.03 0.67
C ALA A 45 3.18 -16.26 0.89
N CYS A 46 3.13 -15.27 1.77
CA CYS A 46 4.26 -14.45 2.18
C CYS A 46 4.14 -14.05 3.67
N CYS A 47 5.12 -13.28 4.15
CA CYS A 47 5.17 -12.73 5.49
C CYS A 47 4.16 -11.60 5.75
#